data_AF-A0A371K5W9-F1
#
_entry.id   AF-A0A371K5W9-F1
#
_cell.length_a   1.000
_cell.length_b   1.000
_cell.length_c   1.000
_cell.angle_alpha   90.00
_cell.angle_beta   90.00
_cell.angle_gamma   90.00
#
_symmetry.space_group_name_H-M   'P 1'
#
loop_
_entity.id
_entity.type
_entity.pdbx_description
1 polymer ?
#
loop_
_entity_poly.entity_id
_entity_poly.type
_entity_poly.pdbx_seq_one_letter_code
_entity_poly.pdbx_strand_id
1 'polypeptide(L)'
;MRLTKFLFGLSDLCAWMLMTVAVLGVVALLFIGPGPDGVQGAPVSSTRTMLQSALWLLAALGAYLLTRRQPLGVLLALLPAVLAAAQGQIVAATIYAALVLVVFGTPLLLVWLEVRRNR
;
A
#
# COMPACT_ATOMS: atom_id res chain seq x y z
N MET A 1 -4.83 -26.52 3.95
CA MET A 1 -3.52 -26.11 4.48
C MET A 1 -2.47 -25.70 3.43
N ARG A 2 -2.25 -26.41 2.30
CA ARG A 2 -1.25 -25.99 1.29
C ARG A 2 -1.62 -24.66 0.60
N LEU A 3 -2.90 -24.47 0.25
CA LEU A 3 -3.39 -23.25 -0.39
C LEU A 3 -3.26 -22.00 0.51
N THR A 4 -3.62 -22.12 1.79
CA THR A 4 -3.50 -21.00 2.75
C THR A 4 -2.04 -20.57 2.93
N LYS A 5 -1.10 -21.52 3.03
CA LYS A 5 0.34 -21.22 3.09
C LYS A 5 0.83 -20.51 1.82
N PHE A 6 0.37 -20.95 0.65
CA PHE A 6 0.70 -20.29 -0.62
C PHE A 6 0.16 -18.85 -0.69
N LEU A 7 -1.10 -18.63 -0.30
CA LEU A 7 -1.70 -17.29 -0.26
C LEU A 7 -0.95 -16.35 0.69
N PHE A 8 -0.53 -16.84 1.85
CA PHE A 8 0.29 -16.06 2.78
C PHE A 8 1.67 -15.73 2.24
N GLY A 9 2.32 -16.68 1.55
CA GLY A 9 3.61 -16.43 0.89
C GLY A 9 3.51 -15.42 -0.25
N LEU A 10 2.45 -15.49 -1.07
CA LEU A 10 2.19 -14.53 -2.13
C LEU A 10 1.91 -13.14 -1.55
N SER A 11 1.09 -13.08 -0.50
CA SER A 11 0.79 -11.84 0.22
C SER A 11 2.07 -11.19 0.79
N ASP A 12 2.98 -11.98 1.37
CA ASP A 12 4.27 -11.46 1.85
C ASP A 12 5.12 -10.92 0.72
N LEU A 13 5.21 -11.62 -0.41
CA LEU A 13 5.95 -11.15 -1.57
C LEU A 13 5.39 -9.81 -2.07
N CYS A 14 4.06 -9.69 -2.17
CA CYS A 14 3.41 -8.45 -2.54
C CYS A 14 3.67 -7.32 -1.53
N ALA A 15 3.68 -7.62 -0.22
CA ALA A 15 4.04 -6.65 0.81
C ALA A 15 5.49 -6.17 0.66
N TRP A 16 6.44 -7.07 0.43
CA TRP A 16 7.83 -6.69 0.17
C TRP A 16 7.96 -5.83 -1.07
N MET A 17 7.32 -6.20 -2.18
CA MET A 17 7.31 -5.39 -3.40
C MET A 17 6.70 -4.01 -3.17
N LEU A 18 5.57 -3.92 -2.48
CA LEU A 18 4.92 -2.66 -2.15
C LEU A 18 5.82 -1.78 -1.29
N MET A 19 6.48 -2.36 -0.28
CA MET A 19 7.44 -1.65 0.57
C MET A 19 8.61 -1.10 -0.26
N THR A 20 9.20 -1.91 -1.13
CA THR A 20 10.31 -1.49 -2.00
C THR A 20 9.89 -0.36 -2.94
N VAL A 21 8.75 -0.49 -3.61
CA VAL A 21 8.23 0.54 -4.53
C VAL A 21 7.92 1.84 -3.77
N ALA A 22 7.32 1.76 -2.59
CA ALA A 22 7.01 2.93 -1.78
C ALA A 22 8.29 3.66 -1.34
N VAL A 23 9.30 2.93 -0.86
CA VAL A 23 10.59 3.53 -0.45
C VAL A 23 11.33 4.13 -1.64
N LEU A 24 11.44 3.40 -2.75
CA LEU A 24 12.07 3.91 -3.97
C LEU A 24 11.33 5.12 -4.54
N GLY A 25 10.00 5.12 -4.47
CA GLY A 25 9.17 6.26 -4.89
C GLY A 25 9.45 7.52 -4.07
N VAL A 26 9.62 7.38 -2.74
CA VAL A 26 10.01 8.50 -1.87
C VAL A 26 11.40 9.03 -2.23
N VAL A 27 12.36 8.14 -2.42
CA VAL A 27 13.73 8.52 -2.82
C VAL A 27 13.71 9.25 -4.17
N ALA A 28 12.98 8.73 -5.16
CA ALA A 28 12.82 9.38 -6.45
C ALA A 28 12.19 10.78 -6.32
N LEU A 29 11.12 10.90 -5.54
CA LEU A 29 10.40 12.17 -5.33
C LEU A 29 11.31 13.25 -4.70
N LEU A 30 12.18 12.86 -3.76
CA LEU A 30 13.06 13.78 -3.02
C LEU A 30 14.32 14.18 -3.81
N PHE A 31 14.91 13.26 -4.57
CA PHE A 31 16.23 13.47 -5.20
C PHE A 31 16.17 13.71 -6.72
N ILE A 32 15.17 13.17 -7.41
CA ILE A 32 15.03 13.28 -8.87
C ILE A 32 14.02 14.38 -9.23
N GLY A 33 13.08 14.68 -8.34
CA GLY A 33 12.01 15.64 -8.57
C GLY A 33 10.76 14.99 -9.19
N PRO A 34 9.72 15.78 -9.51
CA PRO A 34 8.51 15.24 -10.10
C PRO A 34 8.80 14.66 -11.49
N GLY A 35 8.11 13.55 -11.82
CA GLY A 35 8.20 12.94 -13.15
C GLY A 35 7.68 13.86 -14.27
N PRO A 36 7.71 13.40 -15.53
CA PRO A 36 7.33 14.19 -16.71
C PRO A 36 5.95 14.86 -16.60
N ASP A 37 5.03 14.29 -15.83
CA ASP A 37 3.69 14.88 -15.59
C ASP A 37 3.71 16.12 -14.70
N GLY A 38 4.73 16.28 -13.84
CA GLY A 38 4.93 17.48 -13.01
C GLY A 38 5.78 18.57 -13.67
N VAL A 39 6.29 18.33 -14.88
CA VAL A 39 7.03 19.32 -15.68
C VAL A 39 6.10 20.41 -16.25
N GLN A 40 4.78 20.25 -16.14
CA GLN A 40 3.79 21.23 -16.61
C GLN A 40 3.66 22.50 -15.72
N GLY A 41 4.77 23.05 -15.26
CA GLY A 41 4.88 24.46 -14.82
C GLY A 41 4.27 24.82 -13.45
N ALA A 42 3.73 23.86 -12.70
CA ALA A 42 3.24 24.13 -11.35
C ALA A 42 4.43 24.17 -10.36
N PRO A 43 4.58 25.24 -9.55
CA PRO A 43 5.60 25.27 -8.52
C PRO A 43 5.38 24.11 -7.54
N VAL A 44 6.35 23.21 -7.46
CA VAL A 44 6.31 22.09 -6.53
C VAL A 44 6.53 22.62 -5.13
N SER A 45 5.47 22.72 -4.34
CA SER A 45 5.58 23.10 -2.93
C SER A 45 6.34 22.00 -2.17
N SER A 46 7.45 22.36 -1.53
CA SER A 46 8.25 21.45 -0.68
C SER A 46 7.38 20.75 0.38
N THR A 47 6.38 21.46 0.90
CA THR A 47 5.42 20.93 1.88
C THR A 47 4.58 19.80 1.29
N ARG A 48 4.17 19.92 0.02
CA ARG A 48 3.40 18.88 -0.68
C ARG A 48 4.26 17.63 -0.91
N THR A 49 5.52 17.81 -1.31
CA THR A 49 6.49 16.73 -1.51
C THR A 49 6.79 15.99 -0.20
N MET A 50 6.97 16.71 0.90
CA MET A 50 7.16 16.14 2.24
C MET A 50 5.94 15.33 2.69
N LEU A 51 4.73 15.87 2.53
CA LEU A 51 3.51 15.18 2.95
C LEU A 51 3.26 13.91 2.12
N GLN A 52 3.50 13.97 0.80
CA GLN A 52 3.40 12.81 -0.08
C GLN A 52 4.46 11.76 0.28
N SER A 53 5.68 12.17 0.60
CA SER A 53 6.73 11.26 1.07
C SER A 53 6.35 10.55 2.37
N ALA A 54 5.81 11.30 3.34
CA ALA A 54 5.34 10.74 4.60
C ALA A 54 4.23 9.70 4.40
N LEU A 55 3.29 9.94 3.49
CA LEU A 55 2.22 8.99 3.17
C LEU A 55 2.74 7.70 2.53
N TRP A 56 3.71 7.80 1.63
CA TRP A 56 4.35 6.62 1.04
C TRP A 56 5.17 5.83 2.07
N LEU A 57 5.86 6.50 3.00
CA LEU A 57 6.54 5.84 4.11
C LEU A 57 5.55 5.15 5.06
N LEU A 58 4.38 5.77 5.32
CA LEU A 58 3.32 5.13 6.10
C LEU A 58 2.74 3.91 5.37
N ALA A 59 2.58 3.97 4.05
CA ALA A 59 2.16 2.82 3.26
C ALA A 59 3.21 1.68 3.30
N ALA A 60 4.50 2.02 3.25
CA ALA A 60 5.59 1.07 3.41
C ALA A 60 5.59 0.42 4.80
N LEU A 61 5.34 1.21 5.86
CA LEU A 61 5.15 0.70 7.21
C LEU A 61 3.94 -0.24 7.26
N GLY A 62 2.83 0.11 6.62
CA GLY A 62 1.66 -0.75 6.48
C GLY A 62 1.99 -2.10 5.84
N ALA A 63 2.71 -2.08 4.72
CA ALA A 63 3.19 -3.28 4.04
C ALA A 63 4.07 -4.14 4.97
N TYR A 64 4.98 -3.52 5.72
CA TYR A 64 5.80 -4.22 6.70
C TYR A 64 4.95 -4.88 7.81
N LEU A 65 3.95 -4.17 8.36
CA LEU A 65 3.05 -4.73 9.36
C LEU A 65 2.24 -5.93 8.82
N LEU A 66 1.90 -5.93 7.53
CA LEU A 66 1.23 -7.05 6.87
C LEU A 66 2.10 -8.30 6.78
N THR A 67 3.42 -8.17 6.58
CA THR A 67 4.35 -9.32 6.68
C THR A 67 4.38 -9.91 8.10
N ARG A 68 4.17 -9.07 9.11
CA ARG A 68 4.01 -9.46 10.52
C ARG A 68 2.58 -9.90 10.88
N ARG A 69 1.72 -10.11 9.88
CA ARG A 69 0.32 -10.57 10.03
C ARG A 69 -0.57 -9.62 10.85
N GLN A 70 -0.21 -8.34 10.95
CA GLN A 70 -1.01 -7.38 11.68
C GLN A 70 -2.08 -6.75 10.77
N PRO A 71 -3.38 -6.92 11.07
CA PRO A 71 -4.46 -6.43 10.20
C PRO A 71 -4.51 -4.90 10.11
N LEU A 72 -3.98 -4.20 11.13
CA LEU A 72 -3.82 -2.74 11.11
C LEU A 72 -2.95 -2.26 9.93
N GLY A 73 -2.05 -3.11 9.42
CA GLY A 73 -1.24 -2.79 8.24
C GLY A 73 -2.07 -2.54 6.98
N VAL A 74 -3.28 -3.13 6.86
CA VAL A 74 -4.19 -2.89 5.73
C VAL A 74 -4.62 -1.42 5.66
N LEU A 75 -4.92 -0.80 6.82
CA LEU A 75 -5.36 0.59 6.88
C LEU A 75 -4.28 1.54 6.35
N LEU A 76 -3.03 1.28 6.75
CA LEU A 76 -1.89 2.05 6.28
C LEU A 76 -1.58 1.79 4.79
N ALA A 77 -1.69 0.54 4.35
CA ALA A 77 -1.49 0.17 2.94
C ALA A 77 -2.54 0.77 1.99
N LEU A 78 -3.72 1.16 2.50
CA LEU A 78 -4.77 1.84 1.75
C LEU A 78 -4.56 3.35 1.60
N LEU A 79 -3.63 3.97 2.34
CA LEU A 79 -3.38 5.42 2.27
C LEU A 79 -3.12 5.93 0.83
N PRO A 80 -2.36 5.24 -0.03
CA PRO A 80 -2.18 5.67 -1.42
C PRO A 80 -3.49 5.72 -2.21
N ALA A 81 -4.42 4.79 -1.95
CA ALA A 81 -5.74 4.79 -2.57
C ALA A 81 -6.56 6.02 -2.13
N VAL A 82 -6.54 6.34 -0.83
CA VAL A 82 -7.25 7.52 -0.30
C VAL A 82 -6.70 8.80 -0.93
N LEU A 83 -5.38 8.90 -1.06
CA LEU A 83 -4.74 10.04 -1.70
C LEU A 83 -5.09 10.13 -3.18
N ALA A 84 -5.09 9.02 -3.92
CA ALA A 84 -5.51 8.99 -5.32
C ALA A 84 -6.98 9.42 -5.49
N ALA A 85 -7.87 8.97 -4.59
CA ALA A 85 -9.27 9.38 -4.60
C ALA A 85 -9.44 10.87 -4.32
N ALA A 86 -8.70 11.42 -3.36
CA ALA A 86 -8.70 12.85 -3.04
C ALA A 86 -8.19 13.73 -4.20
N GLN A 87 -7.38 13.15 -5.09
CA GLN A 87 -6.89 13.80 -6.32
C GLN A 87 -7.84 13.64 -7.51
N GLY A 88 -9.03 13.05 -7.31
CA GLY A 88 -10.02 12.80 -8.37
C GLY A 88 -9.75 11.54 -9.19
N GLN A 89 -8.69 10.77 -8.90
CA GLN A 89 -8.35 9.53 -9.60
C GLN A 89 -9.13 8.35 -9.03
N ILE A 90 -10.46 8.42 -9.07
CA ILE A 90 -11.35 7.45 -8.42
C ILE A 90 -11.14 6.03 -8.95
N VAL A 91 -10.96 5.87 -10.26
CA VAL A 91 -10.74 4.55 -10.88
C VAL A 91 -9.44 3.90 -10.41
N ALA A 92 -8.34 4.67 -10.36
CA ALA A 92 -7.06 4.15 -9.87
C ALA A 92 -7.13 3.81 -8.37
N ALA A 93 -7.77 4.67 -7.58
CA ALA A 93 -7.99 4.47 -6.16
C ALA A 93 -8.77 3.20 -5.86
N THR A 94 -9.88 2.97 -6.58
CA THR A 94 -10.72 1.79 -6.36
C THR A 94 -10.01 0.50 -6.78
N ILE A 95 -9.30 0.50 -7.92
CA ILE A 95 -8.52 -0.66 -8.37
C ILE A 95 -7.44 -1.01 -7.34
N TYR A 96 -6.67 -0.01 -6.89
CA TYR A 96 -5.62 -0.23 -5.89
C TYR A 96 -6.20 -0.71 -4.55
N ALA A 97 -7.28 -0.08 -4.07
CA ALA A 97 -7.94 -0.48 -2.83
C ALA A 97 -8.49 -1.91 -2.90
N ALA A 98 -9.14 -2.28 -4.00
CA ALA A 98 -9.62 -3.63 -4.23
C ALA A 98 -8.47 -4.64 -4.22
N LEU A 99 -7.36 -4.32 -4.88
CA LEU A 99 -6.18 -5.19 -4.92
C LEU A 99 -5.59 -5.39 -3.52
N VAL A 100 -5.43 -4.32 -2.73
CA VAL A 100 -4.96 -4.40 -1.34
C VAL A 100 -5.89 -5.28 -0.49
N LEU A 101 -7.20 -5.06 -0.58
CA LEU A 101 -8.18 -5.85 0.19
C LEU A 101 -8.21 -7.31 -0.24
N VAL A 102 -8.06 -7.62 -1.52
CA VAL A 102 -8.02 -9.02 -1.99
C VAL A 102 -6.72 -9.68 -1.56
N VAL A 103 -5.56 -9.08 -1.85
CA VAL A 103 -4.25 -9.72 -1.62
C VAL A 103 -3.93 -9.86 -0.13
N PHE A 104 -4.30 -8.88 0.70
CA PHE A 104 -3.99 -8.90 2.13
C PHE A 104 -5.19 -9.29 3.00
N GLY A 105 -6.41 -8.95 2.58
CA GLY A 105 -7.62 -9.28 3.34
C GLY A 105 -8.03 -10.75 3.21
N THR A 106 -7.90 -11.38 2.04
CA THR A 106 -8.29 -12.79 1.88
C THR A 106 -7.57 -13.76 2.84
N PRO A 107 -6.22 -13.73 3.01
CA PRO A 107 -5.57 -14.65 3.93
C PRO A 107 -5.93 -14.37 5.40
N LEU A 108 -6.11 -13.10 5.78
CA LEU A 108 -6.56 -12.72 7.14
C LEU A 108 -7.98 -13.22 7.44
N LEU A 109 -8.88 -13.07 6.48
CA LEU A 109 -10.27 -13.47 6.60
C LEU A 109 -10.41 -15.00 6.69
N LEU A 110 -9.61 -15.74 5.91
CA LEU A 110 -9.55 -17.20 6.00
C LEU A 110 -9.11 -17.67 7.40
N VAL A 111 -8.06 -17.06 7.97
CA VAL A 111 -7.62 -17.40 9.33
C VAL A 111 -8.68 -17.08 10.37
N TRP A 112 -9.35 -15.94 10.23
CA TRP A 112 -10.41 -15.56 11.16
C TRP A 112 -11.60 -16.53 11.13
N LEU A 113 -12.01 -16.97 9.93
CA LEU A 113 -13.04 -17.99 9.77
C LEU A 113 -12.63 -19.34 10.37
N GLU A 114 -11.36 -19.73 10.20
CA GLU A 114 -10.82 -20.99 10.74
C GLU A 114 -10.77 -20.96 12.28
N VAL A 115 -10.39 -19.83 12.88
CA VAL A 115 -10.41 -19.63 14.34
C VAL A 115 -11.83 -19.67 14.90
N ARG A 116 -12.82 -19.07 14.21
CA ARG A 116 -14.22 -19.10 14.64
C ARG A 116 -14.88 -20.46 14.49
N ARG A 117 -14.49 -21.26 13.50
CA ARG A 117 -15.04 -22.60 13.27
C ARG A 117 -14.54 -23.63 14.30
N ASN A 118 -13.37 -23.40 14.88
CA ASN A 118 -12.77 -24.27 15.90
C ASN A 118 -13.07 -23.82 17.35
N ARG A 119 -13.94 -22.82 17.53
CA ARG A 119 -14.50 -22.43 18.83
C ARG A 119 -15.95 -22.87 18.90
#